data_AF-A0A1M4Y4B0-F1
#
_entry.id   AF-A0A1M4Y4B0-F1
#
_cell.length_a   1.000
_cell.length_b   1.000
_cell.length_c   1.000
_cell.angle_alpha   90.00
_cell.angle_beta   90.00
_cell.angle_gamma   90.00
#
_symmetry.space_group_name_H-M   'P 1'
#
loop_
_entity.id
_entity.type
_entity.pdbx_description
1 polymer ?
#
loop_
_entity_poly.entity_id
_entity_poly.type
_entity_poly.pdbx_seq_one_letter_code
_entity_poly.pdbx_strand_id
1 'polypeptide(L)'
;MEYLKYMKRYTLLFCFLIIFSHIVLGADQGDVSIRIAKYKGDKSCAISYTFDDGLAEHYTLLAPYLDKLGFKATFWINGSKINKDGSSIQDTTRMTWGQLKNLSDRGHEISNHGWAHKNHGRHTRAEIIEDINKNDSAIYASTGVMPRTFCYPNNTKTPEGVELASKNRVGTRTEQHSIGSKWTPEDLDKWVNTLLETNYWGVGMTHGITYGYDAFKAPSVLWDHLARVKAMEDSVWVATFHDVAAYVKERDSIKWKFERKGRNQILITPELSLDKDLFSEELTMVIEKKDINKATVEQDGKQLQVNISLNKVFFDFNPHGGIIEVSF
;
A
#
# COMPACT_ATOMS: atom_id res chain seq x y z
N MET A 1 -19.69 37.24 48.84
CA MET A 1 -18.44 37.83 48.31
C MET A 1 -17.84 36.82 47.33
N GLU A 2 -18.08 36.86 46.01
CA GLU A 2 -18.44 38.01 45.13
C GLU A 2 -17.33 39.09 45.17
N TYR A 3 -16.73 39.59 44.09
CA TYR A 3 -16.87 39.38 42.62
C TYR A 3 -15.57 38.71 42.03
N LEU A 4 -15.15 38.70 40.75
CA LEU A 4 -15.52 39.40 39.49
C LEU A 4 -15.08 38.51 38.28
N LYS A 5 -16.01 37.88 37.54
CA LYS A 5 -16.65 38.29 36.26
C LYS A 5 -15.75 38.33 34.98
N TYR A 6 -16.15 37.52 34.00
CA TYR A 6 -15.93 37.63 32.53
C TYR A 6 -14.50 37.61 31.92
N MET A 7 -14.23 36.56 31.13
CA MET A 7 -14.25 36.68 29.66
C MET A 7 -14.64 35.35 28.99
N LYS A 8 -15.79 35.30 28.29
CA LYS A 8 -16.10 34.20 27.36
C LYS A 8 -15.43 34.49 26.02
N ARG A 9 -14.32 33.80 25.70
CA ARG A 9 -13.80 33.78 24.33
C ARG A 9 -14.70 32.91 23.46
N TYR A 10 -15.41 33.52 22.52
CA TYR A 10 -16.09 32.81 21.45
C TYR A 10 -15.04 32.30 20.46
N THR A 11 -14.68 31.03 20.54
CA THR A 11 -13.91 30.37 19.48
C THR A 11 -14.83 30.18 18.28
N LEU A 12 -14.77 31.10 17.31
CA LEU A 12 -15.42 30.90 16.02
C LEU A 12 -14.75 29.72 15.32
N LEU A 13 -15.43 28.58 15.29
CA LEU A 13 -14.99 27.42 14.51
C LEU A 13 -15.24 27.70 13.02
N PHE A 14 -14.24 28.28 12.35
CA PHE A 14 -14.23 28.37 10.90
C PHE A 14 -13.98 26.97 10.31
N CYS A 15 -15.03 26.15 10.28
CA CYS A 15 -15.07 24.90 9.55
C CYS A 15 -14.98 25.21 8.05
N PHE A 16 -13.76 25.30 7.53
CA PHE A 16 -13.51 25.20 6.10
C PHE A 16 -13.88 23.77 5.65
N LEU A 17 -15.15 23.57 5.29
CA LEU A 17 -15.57 22.43 4.48
C LEU A 17 -14.93 22.61 3.10
N ILE A 18 -13.70 22.11 2.94
CA ILE A 18 -13.12 21.86 1.63
C ILE A 18 -13.86 20.64 1.08
N ILE A 19 -14.99 20.89 0.42
CA ILE A 19 -15.72 19.88 -0.34
C ILE A 19 -14.86 19.54 -1.55
N PHE A 20 -13.95 18.58 -1.39
CA PHE A 20 -13.37 17.87 -2.51
C PHE A 20 -14.50 17.07 -3.18
N SER A 21 -15.16 17.69 -4.14
CA SER A 21 -15.99 16.98 -5.10
C SER A 21 -15.06 16.12 -5.96
N HIS A 22 -14.73 14.93 -5.48
CA HIS A 22 -14.22 13.85 -6.31
C HIS A 22 -15.30 13.51 -7.32
N ILE A 23 -15.27 14.18 -8.48
CA ILE A 23 -16.11 13.82 -9.61
C ILE A 23 -15.56 12.49 -10.16
N VAL A 24 -16.01 11.40 -9.56
CA VAL A 24 -15.91 10.08 -10.16
C VAL A 24 -16.74 10.14 -11.43
N LEU A 25 -16.07 10.38 -12.57
CA LEU A 25 -16.66 10.37 -13.90
C LEU A 25 -16.97 8.94 -14.33
N GLY A 26 -17.87 8.28 -13.59
CA GLY A 26 -18.59 7.13 -14.09
C GLY A 26 -19.50 7.59 -15.22
N ALA A 27 -19.23 7.13 -16.44
CA ALA A 27 -20.02 7.46 -17.61
C ALA A 27 -21.31 6.62 -17.64
N ASP A 28 -22.24 6.90 -16.72
CA ASP A 28 -23.57 6.27 -16.73
C ASP A 28 -24.37 6.75 -17.95
N GLN A 29 -24.54 5.85 -18.92
CA GLN A 29 -25.41 6.05 -20.07
C GLN A 29 -26.27 4.80 -20.32
N GLY A 30 -27.27 4.64 -19.44
CA GLY A 30 -28.50 3.88 -19.69
C GLY A 30 -28.44 2.40 -19.33
N ASP A 31 -27.47 1.66 -19.88
CA ASP A 31 -27.38 0.20 -19.73
C ASP A 31 -26.04 -0.30 -19.15
N VAL A 32 -25.05 0.59 -19.02
CA VAL A 32 -23.65 0.24 -18.71
C VAL A 32 -23.04 1.28 -17.76
N SER A 33 -22.55 0.82 -16.62
CA SER A 33 -21.67 1.56 -15.69
C SER A 33 -20.22 1.13 -15.93
N ILE A 34 -19.28 2.07 -15.89
CA ILE A 34 -17.83 1.82 -16.05
C ILE A 34 -17.07 2.62 -15.00
N ARG A 35 -16.15 1.94 -14.30
CA ARG A 35 -15.30 2.53 -13.26
C ARG A 35 -13.94 1.83 -13.20
N ILE A 36 -12.93 2.53 -12.69
CA ILE A 36 -11.70 1.89 -12.21
C ILE A 36 -11.98 1.37 -10.80
N ALA A 37 -11.55 0.16 -10.47
CA ALA A 37 -11.77 -0.42 -9.14
C ALA A 37 -10.95 0.31 -8.07
N LYS A 38 -11.48 0.34 -6.84
CA LYS A 38 -10.77 0.95 -5.70
C LYS A 38 -9.45 0.23 -5.39
N TYR A 39 -9.42 -1.09 -5.55
CA TYR A 39 -8.26 -1.96 -5.33
C TYR A 39 -8.18 -3.04 -6.41
N LYS A 40 -6.99 -3.59 -6.65
CA LYS A 40 -6.76 -4.58 -7.72
C LYS A 40 -7.66 -5.81 -7.54
N GLY A 41 -8.28 -6.27 -8.62
CA GLY A 41 -9.26 -7.38 -8.62
C GLY A 41 -10.65 -7.04 -8.06
N ASP A 42 -11.03 -5.75 -8.03
CA ASP A 42 -12.30 -5.23 -7.48
C ASP A 42 -12.59 -5.66 -6.03
N LYS A 43 -11.52 -5.71 -5.22
CA LYS A 43 -11.55 -6.00 -3.78
C LYS A 43 -12.12 -4.81 -3.01
N SER A 44 -12.81 -5.09 -1.90
CA SER A 44 -13.43 -4.08 -1.04
C SER A 44 -12.39 -3.23 -0.32
N CYS A 45 -11.37 -3.87 0.25
CA CYS A 45 -10.31 -3.20 1.01
C CYS A 45 -8.93 -3.73 0.63
N ALA A 46 -7.89 -3.02 1.09
CA ALA A 46 -6.50 -3.46 0.94
C ALA A 46 -5.78 -3.46 2.29
N ILE A 47 -4.82 -4.37 2.46
CA ILE A 47 -3.96 -4.44 3.63
C ILE A 47 -2.50 -4.55 3.20
N SER A 48 -1.68 -3.61 3.67
CA SER A 48 -0.22 -3.70 3.59
C SER A 48 0.34 -4.04 4.96
N TYR A 49 0.85 -5.26 5.12
CA TYR A 49 1.57 -5.67 6.33
C TYR A 49 3.01 -5.17 6.25
N THR A 50 3.44 -4.42 7.26
CA THR A 50 4.74 -3.77 7.29
C THR A 50 5.50 -4.01 8.59
N PHE A 51 6.82 -4.18 8.46
CA PHE A 51 7.67 -4.68 9.52
C PHE A 51 8.94 -3.82 9.64
N ASP A 52 9.13 -3.19 10.79
CA ASP A 52 10.12 -2.11 10.95
C ASP A 52 11.49 -2.61 11.45
N ASP A 53 12.54 -1.86 11.11
CA ASP A 53 13.96 -2.09 11.43
C ASP A 53 14.59 -3.44 10.98
N GLY A 54 13.87 -4.34 10.33
CA GLY A 54 14.44 -5.58 9.78
C GLY A 54 15.06 -6.56 10.80
N LEU A 55 14.32 -6.94 11.85
CA LEU A 55 14.73 -8.00 12.81
C LEU A 55 14.96 -9.34 12.08
N ALA A 56 15.89 -10.17 12.56
CA ALA A 56 16.22 -11.44 11.89
C ALA A 56 15.04 -12.42 11.80
N GLU A 57 14.09 -12.35 12.74
CA GLU A 57 12.86 -13.18 12.73
C GLU A 57 11.88 -12.84 11.59
N HIS A 58 12.01 -11.68 10.96
CA HIS A 58 11.31 -11.35 9.72
C HIS A 58 11.65 -12.34 8.60
N TYR A 59 12.93 -12.75 8.54
CA TYR A 59 13.39 -13.76 7.60
C TYR A 59 13.14 -15.18 8.08
N THR A 60 13.40 -15.50 9.35
CA THR A 60 13.42 -16.90 9.82
C THR A 60 12.07 -17.46 10.23
N LEU A 61 11.12 -16.62 10.66
CA LEU A 61 9.78 -17.04 11.10
C LEU A 61 8.68 -16.53 10.17
N LEU A 62 8.68 -15.23 9.88
CA LEU A 62 7.58 -14.54 9.20
C LEU A 62 7.52 -14.83 7.71
N ALA A 63 8.59 -14.60 6.94
CA ALA A 63 8.55 -14.78 5.49
C ALA A 63 8.20 -16.23 5.04
N PRO A 64 8.68 -17.31 5.70
CA PRO A 64 8.24 -18.67 5.44
C PRO A 64 6.77 -18.96 5.80
N TYR A 65 6.11 -18.07 6.55
CA TYR A 65 4.66 -18.12 6.79
C TYR A 65 3.89 -17.32 5.73
N LEU A 66 4.36 -16.12 5.37
CA LEU A 66 3.77 -15.30 4.29
C LEU A 66 3.76 -16.03 2.94
N ASP A 67 4.86 -16.70 2.57
CA ASP A 67 4.94 -17.47 1.32
C ASP A 67 3.91 -18.61 1.25
N LYS A 68 3.54 -19.24 2.39
CA LYS A 68 2.50 -20.29 2.43
C LYS A 68 1.09 -19.75 2.14
N LEU A 69 0.86 -18.47 2.39
CA LEU A 69 -0.39 -17.78 2.08
C LEU A 69 -0.37 -17.11 0.70
N GLY A 70 0.80 -17.05 0.06
CA GLY A 70 1.04 -16.25 -1.15
C GLY A 70 1.16 -14.75 -0.88
N PHE A 71 1.27 -14.33 0.39
CA PHE A 71 1.28 -12.92 0.77
C PHE A 71 2.66 -12.27 0.59
N LYS A 72 2.65 -10.98 0.25
CA LYS A 72 3.82 -10.10 0.23
C LYS A 72 3.64 -8.96 1.24
N ALA A 73 4.76 -8.38 1.65
CA ALA A 73 4.86 -7.49 2.79
C ALA A 73 6.06 -6.56 2.63
N THR A 74 6.07 -5.47 3.40
CA THR A 74 7.13 -4.45 3.36
C THR A 74 8.04 -4.54 4.58
N PHE A 75 9.35 -4.55 4.33
CA PHE A 75 10.38 -4.48 5.35
C PHE A 75 11.07 -3.12 5.31
N TRP A 76 10.93 -2.34 6.38
CA TRP A 76 11.51 -1.00 6.49
C TRP A 76 12.89 -1.08 7.14
N ILE A 77 13.93 -0.92 6.32
CA ILE A 77 15.31 -1.24 6.68
C ILE A 77 16.08 0.01 7.14
N ASN A 78 16.78 -0.09 8.27
CA ASN A 78 17.70 0.91 8.77
C ASN A 78 19.17 0.44 8.59
N GLY A 79 19.74 0.66 7.40
CA GLY A 79 20.93 -0.04 6.89
C GLY A 79 22.17 -0.08 7.81
N SER A 80 22.35 0.88 8.72
CA SER A 80 23.42 0.86 9.74
C SER A 80 23.30 -0.25 10.80
N LYS A 81 22.17 -0.97 10.85
CA LYS A 81 21.94 -2.08 11.78
C LYS A 81 22.00 -3.46 11.10
N ILE A 82 21.89 -3.51 9.77
CA ILE A 82 21.96 -4.74 8.98
C ILE A 82 23.39 -5.30 9.02
N ASN A 83 23.53 -6.63 9.02
CA ASN A 83 24.79 -7.33 9.31
C ASN A 83 25.43 -7.00 10.68
N LYS A 84 24.74 -6.32 11.62
CA LYS A 84 25.30 -6.09 12.96
C LYS A 84 25.27 -7.39 13.77
N ASP A 85 26.32 -8.18 13.61
CA ASP A 85 26.50 -9.46 14.26
C ASP A 85 26.52 -9.32 15.79
N GLY A 86 25.91 -10.30 16.44
CA GLY A 86 25.92 -10.53 17.87
C GLY A 86 25.90 -12.03 18.04
N SER A 87 26.90 -12.56 18.77
CA SER A 87 27.13 -14.01 18.92
C SER A 87 26.08 -14.75 19.77
N SER A 88 24.93 -14.11 19.99
CA SER A 88 23.67 -14.66 20.51
C SER A 88 22.51 -13.89 19.87
N ILE A 89 21.35 -14.54 19.70
CA ILE A 89 20.14 -13.82 19.31
C ILE A 89 19.73 -12.92 20.49
N GLN A 90 19.65 -11.62 20.21
CA GLN A 90 19.21 -10.56 21.11
C GLN A 90 17.92 -9.94 20.56
N ASP A 91 17.25 -9.15 21.39
CA ASP A 91 16.04 -8.38 21.05
C ASP A 91 16.23 -7.37 19.89
N THR A 92 17.47 -7.20 19.42
CA THR A 92 17.89 -6.27 18.37
C THR A 92 18.67 -6.95 17.23
N THR A 93 18.76 -8.30 17.19
CA THR A 93 19.44 -9.03 16.10
C THR A 93 18.73 -8.79 14.76
N ARG A 94 19.49 -8.39 13.74
CA ARG A 94 18.96 -7.97 12.43
C ARG A 94 19.21 -8.99 11.33
N MET A 95 18.44 -8.87 10.25
CA MET A 95 18.72 -9.56 9.01
C MET A 95 20.10 -9.19 8.44
N THR A 96 20.58 -10.03 7.54
CA THR A 96 21.74 -9.74 6.68
C THR A 96 21.32 -9.17 5.32
N TRP A 97 22.22 -8.47 4.64
CA TRP A 97 22.01 -7.99 3.27
C TRP A 97 21.65 -9.13 2.29
N GLY A 98 22.21 -10.32 2.46
CA GLY A 98 21.85 -11.51 1.68
C GLY A 98 20.41 -12.00 1.94
N GLN A 99 19.95 -11.94 3.19
CA GLN A 99 18.55 -12.26 3.54
C GLN A 99 17.58 -11.22 2.97
N LEU A 100 17.94 -9.92 3.01
CA LEU A 100 17.16 -8.85 2.39
C LEU A 100 17.08 -9.03 0.87
N LYS A 101 18.18 -9.37 0.20
CA LYS A 101 18.14 -9.72 -1.23
C LYS A 101 17.19 -10.89 -1.48
N ASN A 102 17.29 -11.98 -0.72
CA ASN A 102 16.42 -13.15 -0.91
C ASN A 102 14.93 -12.86 -0.66
N LEU A 103 14.59 -11.89 0.19
CA LEU A 103 13.22 -11.40 0.35
C LEU A 103 12.77 -10.58 -0.87
N SER A 104 13.63 -9.70 -1.37
CA SER A 104 13.40 -8.91 -2.60
C SER A 104 13.22 -9.82 -3.82
N ASP A 105 14.06 -10.86 -3.97
CA ASP A 105 13.99 -11.88 -5.02
C ASP A 105 12.69 -12.70 -4.96
N ARG A 106 12.04 -12.75 -3.79
CA ARG A 106 10.72 -13.37 -3.57
C ARG A 106 9.55 -12.38 -3.68
N GLY A 107 9.79 -11.14 -4.13
CA GLY A 107 8.76 -10.12 -4.31
C GLY A 107 8.25 -9.47 -3.02
N HIS A 108 9.00 -9.54 -1.92
CA HIS A 108 8.74 -8.66 -0.77
C HIS A 108 9.38 -7.30 -1.00
N GLU A 109 8.73 -6.23 -0.55
CA GLU A 109 9.26 -4.87 -0.66
C GLU A 109 10.35 -4.65 0.40
N ILE A 110 11.57 -4.34 -0.03
CA ILE A 110 12.68 -3.92 0.83
C ILE A 110 12.85 -2.42 0.66
N SER A 111 12.51 -1.64 1.69
CA SER A 111 12.40 -0.19 1.57
C SER A 111 13.01 0.58 2.74
N ASN A 112 13.04 1.90 2.61
CA ASN A 112 13.96 2.78 3.32
C ASN A 112 13.36 3.30 4.65
N HIS A 113 14.09 3.05 5.77
CA HIS A 113 13.79 3.57 7.11
C HIS A 113 14.89 4.49 7.67
N GLY A 114 15.64 5.17 6.80
CA GLY A 114 16.81 5.98 7.15
C GLY A 114 18.03 5.16 7.54
N TRP A 115 19.21 5.50 7.03
CA TRP A 115 20.45 4.74 7.24
C TRP A 115 20.74 4.53 8.74
N ALA A 116 20.73 5.61 9.51
CA ALA A 116 21.02 5.62 10.94
C ALA A 116 19.75 5.64 11.82
N HIS A 117 18.55 5.51 11.24
CA HIS A 117 17.26 5.72 11.92
C HIS A 117 17.21 7.12 12.59
N LYS A 118 17.64 8.17 11.88
CA LYS A 118 17.66 9.56 12.38
C LYS A 118 16.24 10.06 12.63
N ASN A 119 16.04 10.85 13.68
CA ASN A 119 14.73 11.46 13.95
C ASN A 119 14.48 12.64 12.98
N HIS A 120 13.78 12.40 11.85
CA HIS A 120 13.56 13.43 10.82
C HIS A 120 12.70 14.62 11.29
N GLY A 121 12.14 14.56 12.51
CA GLY A 121 11.56 15.72 13.20
C GLY A 121 12.57 16.64 13.92
N ARG A 122 13.87 16.29 13.95
CA ARG A 122 14.91 16.95 14.78
C ARG A 122 16.26 17.17 14.09
N HIS A 123 16.46 16.69 12.87
CA HIS A 123 17.69 16.86 12.10
C HIS A 123 17.52 17.86 10.95
N THR A 124 18.63 18.39 10.42
CA THR A 124 18.64 19.36 9.32
C THR A 124 18.30 18.72 7.96
N ARG A 125 17.89 19.56 6.98
CA ARG A 125 17.67 19.16 5.58
C ARG A 125 18.80 18.30 5.02
N ALA A 126 20.05 18.69 5.26
CA ALA A 126 21.24 17.98 4.77
C ALA A 126 21.40 16.60 5.41
N GLU A 127 21.24 16.50 6.74
CA GLU A 127 21.31 15.23 7.46
C GLU A 127 20.20 14.25 7.08
N ILE A 128 19.00 14.76 6.78
CA ILE A 128 17.86 13.97 6.30
C ILE A 128 18.13 13.42 4.90
N ILE A 129 18.60 14.26 3.97
CA ILE A 129 18.98 13.84 2.61
C ILE A 129 20.11 12.79 2.65
N GLU A 130 21.13 12.98 3.49
CA GLU A 130 22.20 12.00 3.68
C GLU A 130 21.66 10.65 4.19
N ASP A 131 20.79 10.69 5.21
CA ASP A 131 20.24 9.49 5.85
C ASP A 131 19.32 8.69 4.92
N ILE A 132 18.57 9.37 4.05
CA ILE A 132 17.74 8.77 3.01
C ILE A 132 18.63 8.17 1.91
N ASN A 133 19.42 8.99 1.23
CA ASN A 133 20.16 8.61 0.01
C ASN A 133 21.19 7.49 0.28
N LYS A 134 21.83 7.50 1.45
CA LYS A 134 22.81 6.47 1.85
C LYS A 134 22.15 5.11 2.04
N ASN A 135 20.91 5.10 2.51
CA ASN A 135 20.14 3.87 2.71
C ASN A 135 19.53 3.35 1.40
N ASP A 136 19.04 4.24 0.53
CA ASP A 136 18.62 3.86 -0.83
C ASP A 136 19.79 3.22 -1.58
N SER A 137 20.99 3.83 -1.50
CA SER A 137 22.22 3.31 -2.12
C SER A 137 22.60 1.93 -1.58
N ALA A 138 22.50 1.72 -0.27
CA ALA A 138 22.82 0.44 0.36
C ALA A 138 21.81 -0.67 0.03
N ILE A 139 20.51 -0.36 0.03
CA ILE A 139 19.47 -1.31 -0.37
C ILE A 139 19.64 -1.65 -1.86
N TYR A 140 19.72 -0.65 -2.75
CA TYR A 140 19.89 -0.87 -4.19
C TYR A 140 21.15 -1.69 -4.52
N ALA A 141 22.29 -1.40 -3.89
CA ALA A 141 23.52 -2.17 -4.07
C ALA A 141 23.43 -3.63 -3.56
N SER A 142 22.50 -3.92 -2.65
CA SER A 142 22.26 -5.26 -2.10
C SER A 142 21.17 -6.05 -2.84
N THR A 143 20.11 -5.38 -3.32
CA THR A 143 18.93 -6.04 -3.90
C THR A 143 18.88 -5.95 -5.43
N GLY A 144 19.47 -4.92 -6.02
CA GLY A 144 19.24 -4.50 -7.41
C GLY A 144 17.93 -3.70 -7.61
N VAL A 145 17.16 -3.46 -6.54
CA VAL A 145 15.87 -2.78 -6.56
C VAL A 145 15.97 -1.45 -5.81
N MET A 146 15.63 -0.35 -6.48
CA MET A 146 15.64 0.99 -5.88
C MET A 146 14.42 1.17 -4.97
N PRO A 147 14.57 1.54 -3.69
CA PRO A 147 13.42 1.78 -2.82
C PRO A 147 12.53 2.90 -3.37
N ARG A 148 11.27 2.57 -3.69
CA ARG A 148 10.28 3.53 -4.21
C ARG A 148 9.30 4.03 -3.15
N THR A 149 9.53 3.72 -1.88
CA THR A 149 8.74 4.22 -0.74
C THR A 149 9.67 4.64 0.40
N PHE A 150 9.13 5.26 1.45
CA PHE A 150 9.90 5.63 2.66
C PHE A 150 9.03 5.54 3.92
N CYS A 151 9.63 5.14 5.04
CA CYS A 151 9.01 5.21 6.35
C CYS A 151 9.87 6.01 7.35
N TYR A 152 9.21 6.87 8.12
CA TYR A 152 9.87 7.83 9.00
C TYR A 152 10.27 7.20 10.34
N PRO A 153 11.57 7.22 10.71
CA PRO A 153 12.04 6.80 12.03
C PRO A 153 11.23 7.39 13.18
N ASN A 154 10.86 6.55 14.15
CA ASN A 154 10.01 6.93 15.29
C ASN A 154 8.64 7.55 14.89
N ASN A 155 8.18 7.36 13.64
CA ASN A 155 7.06 8.07 13.01
C ASN A 155 7.19 9.62 13.02
N THR A 156 8.41 10.15 13.16
CA THR A 156 8.66 11.59 13.29
C THR A 156 9.00 12.26 11.96
N LYS A 157 8.23 13.29 11.59
CA LYS A 157 8.28 13.95 10.29
C LYS A 157 7.87 15.43 10.37
N THR A 158 8.53 16.28 9.61
CA THR A 158 8.09 17.67 9.31
C THR A 158 7.55 17.74 7.88
N PRO A 159 6.80 18.79 7.48
CA PRO A 159 6.38 18.96 6.08
C PRO A 159 7.54 18.97 5.09
N GLU A 160 8.68 19.57 5.46
CA GLU A 160 9.91 19.51 4.67
C GLU A 160 10.48 18.09 4.61
N GLY A 161 10.51 17.36 5.73
CA GLY A 161 10.94 15.95 5.76
C GLY A 161 10.07 15.06 4.86
N VAL A 162 8.77 15.34 4.75
CA VAL A 162 7.85 14.65 3.81
C VAL A 162 8.15 15.03 2.36
N GLU A 163 8.38 16.31 2.06
CA GLU A 163 8.81 16.77 0.71
C GLU A 163 10.12 16.09 0.29
N LEU A 164 11.10 15.98 1.19
CA LEU A 164 12.37 15.30 0.93
C LEU A 164 12.20 13.80 0.69
N ALA A 165 11.51 13.11 1.60
CA ALA A 165 11.32 11.67 1.53
C ALA A 165 10.50 11.21 0.33
N SER A 166 9.54 12.03 -0.14
CA SER A 166 8.63 11.68 -1.25
C SER A 166 9.24 11.85 -2.65
N LYS A 167 10.48 12.33 -2.78
CA LYS A 167 11.12 12.55 -4.08
C LYS A 167 11.50 11.23 -4.75
N ASN A 168 11.01 11.05 -5.98
CA ASN A 168 11.25 9.85 -6.81
C ASN A 168 10.69 8.55 -6.16
N ARG A 169 9.52 8.67 -5.53
CA ARG A 169 8.79 7.62 -4.79
C ARG A 169 7.29 7.62 -5.10
N VAL A 170 6.65 6.45 -4.97
CA VAL A 170 5.20 6.29 -5.15
C VAL A 170 4.41 6.73 -3.92
N GLY A 171 5.02 6.65 -2.72
CA GLY A 171 4.41 7.07 -1.46
C GLY A 171 5.36 7.00 -0.27
N THR A 172 4.90 7.49 0.89
CA THR A 172 5.63 7.36 2.17
C THR A 172 4.65 7.02 3.29
N ARG A 173 5.07 6.25 4.31
CA ARG A 173 4.17 5.79 5.39
C ARG A 173 3.85 6.94 6.35
N THR A 174 2.83 7.73 6.01
CA THR A 174 2.32 8.82 6.84
C THR A 174 1.41 8.32 7.97
N GLU A 175 0.67 7.25 7.71
CA GLU A 175 -0.33 6.63 8.59
C GLU A 175 -0.04 5.12 8.77
N GLN A 176 -0.46 4.55 9.91
CA GLN A 176 -0.22 3.16 10.30
C GLN A 176 -1.06 2.77 11.53
N HIS A 177 -1.31 1.47 11.71
CA HIS A 177 -1.82 0.89 12.95
C HIS A 177 -0.76 -0.04 13.58
N SER A 178 -0.51 0.07 14.89
CA SER A 178 0.24 -0.95 15.64
C SER A 178 -0.64 -2.19 15.76
N ILE A 179 -0.21 -3.30 15.15
CA ILE A 179 -0.95 -4.58 15.15
C ILE A 179 -0.37 -5.61 16.14
N GLY A 180 0.73 -5.27 16.82
CA GLY A 180 1.51 -6.16 17.67
C GLY A 180 1.03 -6.27 19.13
N SER A 181 1.98 -6.16 20.06
CA SER A 181 1.89 -6.45 21.50
C SER A 181 0.60 -6.06 22.24
N LYS A 182 -0.04 -4.97 21.81
CA LYS A 182 -1.21 -4.37 22.47
C LYS A 182 -2.54 -4.97 22.02
N TRP A 183 -2.63 -5.47 20.80
CA TRP A 183 -3.90 -5.95 20.22
C TRP A 183 -4.18 -7.41 20.61
N THR A 184 -5.46 -7.74 20.71
CA THR A 184 -5.95 -9.12 20.81
C THR A 184 -6.37 -9.66 19.44
N PRO A 185 -6.67 -10.97 19.29
CA PRO A 185 -7.29 -11.50 18.06
C PRO A 185 -8.58 -10.75 17.68
N GLU A 186 -9.36 -10.31 18.65
CA GLU A 186 -10.60 -9.55 18.46
C GLU A 186 -10.36 -8.12 17.97
N ASP A 187 -9.30 -7.44 18.45
CA ASP A 187 -8.89 -6.12 17.91
C ASP A 187 -8.45 -6.23 16.44
N LEU A 188 -7.66 -7.27 16.13
CA LEU A 188 -7.19 -7.57 14.78
C LEU A 188 -8.35 -7.86 13.81
N ASP A 189 -9.34 -8.64 14.24
CA ASP A 189 -10.51 -8.98 13.42
C ASP A 189 -11.44 -7.77 13.26
N LYS A 190 -11.64 -6.99 14.33
CA LYS A 190 -12.38 -5.72 14.28
C LYS A 190 -11.75 -4.72 13.32
N TRP A 191 -10.41 -4.64 13.27
CA TRP A 191 -9.70 -3.79 12.32
C TRP A 191 -10.01 -4.21 10.86
N VAL A 192 -9.90 -5.49 10.53
CA VAL A 192 -10.20 -5.98 9.16
C VAL A 192 -11.67 -5.74 8.78
N ASN A 193 -12.61 -6.01 9.71
CA ASN A 193 -14.03 -5.71 9.48
C ASN A 193 -14.26 -4.21 9.22
N THR A 194 -13.59 -3.33 9.99
CA THR A 194 -13.65 -1.88 9.77
C THR A 194 -13.12 -1.49 8.37
N LEU A 195 -12.02 -2.12 7.91
CA LEU A 195 -11.48 -1.88 6.57
C LEU A 195 -12.43 -2.34 5.46
N LEU A 196 -13.09 -3.49 5.64
CA LEU A 196 -14.11 -4.01 4.71
C LEU A 196 -15.34 -3.08 4.65
N GLU A 197 -15.88 -2.66 5.80
CA GLU A 197 -17.03 -1.76 5.91
C GLU A 197 -16.77 -0.37 5.31
N THR A 198 -15.56 0.17 5.51
CA THR A 198 -15.15 1.50 5.01
C THR A 198 -14.49 1.47 3.63
N ASN A 199 -14.30 0.27 3.06
CA ASN A 199 -13.50 0.03 1.85
C ASN A 199 -12.12 0.71 1.91
N TYR A 200 -11.41 0.65 3.03
CA TYR A 200 -10.19 1.45 3.28
C TYR A 200 -8.88 0.66 3.09
N TRP A 201 -7.74 1.37 3.09
CA TRP A 201 -6.41 0.76 3.02
C TRP A 201 -5.78 0.69 4.42
N GLY A 202 -5.69 -0.51 4.98
CA GLY A 202 -5.03 -0.75 6.26
C GLY A 202 -3.53 -0.89 6.11
N VAL A 203 -2.76 -0.06 6.79
CA VAL A 203 -1.29 -0.22 6.90
C VAL A 203 -0.98 -0.77 8.30
N GLY A 204 -0.74 -2.07 8.39
CA GLY A 204 -0.38 -2.74 9.64
C GLY A 204 1.11 -2.61 9.92
N MET A 205 1.48 -2.35 11.18
CA MET A 205 2.86 -2.22 11.63
C MET A 205 3.11 -3.06 12.89
N THR A 206 4.18 -3.84 12.88
CA THR A 206 4.90 -4.26 14.11
C THR A 206 6.40 -4.08 13.88
N HIS A 207 7.22 -4.20 14.92
CA HIS A 207 8.63 -4.53 14.75
C HIS A 207 8.79 -6.03 15.04
N GLY A 208 8.50 -6.47 16.26
CA GLY A 208 8.69 -7.84 16.73
C GLY A 208 7.62 -8.86 16.33
N ILE A 209 8.03 -10.13 16.31
CA ILE A 209 7.18 -11.33 16.25
C ILE A 209 7.31 -12.11 17.57
N THR A 210 8.53 -12.38 18.03
CA THR A 210 8.85 -12.97 19.34
C THR A 210 9.70 -12.06 20.23
N TYR A 211 10.44 -11.10 19.66
CA TYR A 211 11.32 -10.21 20.42
C TYR A 211 11.34 -8.77 19.87
N GLY A 212 11.94 -7.85 20.63
CA GLY A 212 12.02 -6.44 20.26
C GLY A 212 10.73 -5.65 20.51
N TYR A 213 10.62 -4.49 19.87
CA TYR A 213 9.50 -3.56 20.08
C TYR A 213 8.18 -4.08 19.50
N ASP A 214 7.07 -3.82 20.20
CA ASP A 214 5.70 -4.24 19.83
C ASP A 214 5.51 -5.73 19.52
N ALA A 215 6.41 -6.62 19.99
CA ALA A 215 6.33 -8.06 19.74
C ALA A 215 5.01 -8.70 20.21
N PHE A 216 4.48 -9.65 19.44
CA PHE A 216 3.25 -10.36 19.79
C PHE A 216 3.42 -11.20 21.08
N LYS A 217 2.35 -11.28 21.89
CA LYS A 217 2.30 -12.12 23.11
C LYS A 217 2.61 -13.60 22.82
N ALA A 218 2.23 -14.07 21.63
CA ALA A 218 2.66 -15.32 21.02
C ALA A 218 2.56 -15.18 19.49
N PRO A 219 3.48 -15.75 18.69
CA PRO A 219 3.43 -15.66 17.23
C PRO A 219 2.14 -16.20 16.59
N SER A 220 1.46 -17.14 17.24
CA SER A 220 0.16 -17.65 16.79
C SER A 220 -0.88 -16.55 16.59
N VAL A 221 -0.85 -15.48 17.39
CA VAL A 221 -1.78 -14.34 17.23
C VAL A 221 -1.66 -13.72 15.83
N LEU A 222 -0.44 -13.61 15.29
CA LEU A 222 -0.21 -13.15 13.93
C LEU A 222 -0.53 -14.22 12.89
N TRP A 223 -0.13 -15.48 13.13
CA TRP A 223 -0.38 -16.59 12.21
C TRP A 223 -1.88 -16.82 11.98
N ASP A 224 -2.67 -16.90 13.06
CA ASP A 224 -4.10 -17.12 13.02
C ASP A 224 -4.82 -15.94 12.36
N HIS A 225 -4.37 -14.71 12.59
CA HIS A 225 -4.89 -13.50 11.92
C HIS A 225 -4.61 -13.51 10.42
N LEU A 226 -3.36 -13.77 10.00
CA LEU A 226 -3.00 -13.85 8.58
C LEU A 226 -3.74 -14.99 7.87
N ALA A 227 -3.96 -16.13 8.54
CA ALA A 227 -4.77 -17.22 8.02
C ALA A 227 -6.26 -16.82 7.85
N ARG A 228 -6.85 -16.08 8.79
CA ARG A 228 -8.22 -15.53 8.64
C ARG A 228 -8.30 -14.53 7.49
N VAL A 229 -7.31 -13.66 7.32
CA VAL A 229 -7.26 -12.71 6.19
C VAL A 229 -7.07 -13.42 4.86
N LYS A 230 -6.30 -14.52 4.81
CA LYS A 230 -6.20 -15.37 3.61
C LYS A 230 -7.56 -16.00 3.25
N ALA A 231 -8.35 -16.43 4.23
CA ALA A 231 -9.71 -16.92 4.00
C ALA A 231 -10.70 -15.84 3.51
N MET A 232 -10.27 -14.56 3.47
CA MET A 232 -11.03 -13.42 2.92
C MET A 232 -10.40 -12.84 1.65
N GLU A 233 -9.50 -13.57 0.97
CA GLU A 233 -8.80 -13.08 -0.24
C GLU A 233 -9.72 -12.74 -1.41
N ASP A 234 -10.96 -13.23 -1.42
CA ASP A 234 -11.99 -12.80 -2.38
C ASP A 234 -12.39 -11.34 -2.22
N SER A 235 -12.26 -10.76 -1.01
CA SER A 235 -12.67 -9.38 -0.67
C SER A 235 -11.52 -8.47 -0.22
N VAL A 236 -10.37 -9.02 0.17
CA VAL A 236 -9.21 -8.29 0.72
C VAL A 236 -8.01 -8.39 -0.22
N TRP A 237 -7.47 -7.26 -0.67
CA TRP A 237 -6.19 -7.23 -1.38
C TRP A 237 -5.01 -7.13 -0.40
N VAL A 238 -4.25 -8.20 -0.21
CA VAL A 238 -2.99 -8.16 0.57
C VAL A 238 -1.81 -7.98 -0.38
N ALA A 239 -1.09 -6.86 -0.25
CA ALA A 239 0.03 -6.49 -1.10
C ALA A 239 1.05 -5.62 -0.34
N THR A 240 2.18 -5.27 -0.97
CA THR A 240 3.18 -4.42 -0.32
C THR A 240 2.67 -2.98 -0.17
N PHE A 241 3.36 -2.15 0.63
CA PHE A 241 3.04 -0.73 0.74
C PHE A 241 3.30 0.00 -0.59
N HIS A 242 4.33 -0.41 -1.34
CA HIS A 242 4.59 0.05 -2.71
C HIS A 242 3.37 -0.13 -3.62
N ASP A 243 2.92 -1.37 -3.81
CA ASP A 243 1.95 -1.70 -4.87
C ASP A 243 0.60 -1.03 -4.62
N VAL A 244 0.16 -0.98 -3.35
CA VAL A 244 -1.08 -0.27 -2.99
C VAL A 244 -0.91 1.24 -3.11
N ALA A 245 0.24 1.82 -2.73
CA ALA A 245 0.49 3.25 -2.91
C ALA A 245 0.51 3.66 -4.39
N ALA A 246 1.20 2.88 -5.24
CA ALA A 246 1.28 3.10 -6.68
C ALA A 246 -0.11 2.96 -7.33
N TYR A 247 -0.80 1.82 -7.14
CA TYR A 247 -2.16 1.59 -7.65
C TYR A 247 -3.13 2.69 -7.23
N VAL A 248 -3.15 3.08 -5.95
CA VAL A 248 -4.01 4.17 -5.44
C VAL A 248 -3.69 5.48 -6.15
N LYS A 249 -2.40 5.81 -6.30
CA LYS A 249 -1.95 7.05 -6.92
C LYS A 249 -2.24 7.09 -8.42
N GLU A 250 -2.13 5.97 -9.12
CA GLU A 250 -2.43 5.80 -10.54
C GLU A 250 -3.95 5.87 -10.79
N ARG A 251 -4.74 5.11 -10.03
CA ARG A 251 -6.22 5.15 -10.04
C ARG A 251 -6.77 6.56 -9.82
N ASP A 252 -6.17 7.34 -8.93
CA ASP A 252 -6.63 8.71 -8.63
C ASP A 252 -6.06 9.78 -9.58
N SER A 253 -5.14 9.41 -10.48
CA SER A 253 -4.53 10.32 -11.46
C SER A 253 -4.90 10.01 -12.92
N ILE A 254 -5.39 8.80 -13.22
CA ILE A 254 -5.78 8.37 -14.57
C ILE A 254 -7.03 9.09 -15.07
N LYS A 255 -7.03 9.47 -16.34
CA LYS A 255 -8.22 9.87 -17.10
C LYS A 255 -8.53 8.78 -18.11
N TRP A 256 -9.78 8.70 -18.55
CA TRP A 256 -10.16 7.80 -19.63
C TRP A 256 -11.29 8.41 -20.47
N LYS A 257 -11.40 7.94 -21.71
CA LYS A 257 -12.46 8.30 -22.66
C LYS A 257 -13.24 7.03 -23.01
N PHE A 258 -14.52 7.17 -23.31
CA PHE A 258 -15.43 6.08 -23.66
C PHE A 258 -16.09 6.35 -25.01
N GLU A 259 -16.11 5.34 -25.88
CA GLU A 259 -16.85 5.34 -27.14
C GLU A 259 -17.62 4.01 -27.28
N ARG A 260 -18.91 4.07 -27.65
CA ARG A 260 -19.71 2.87 -27.93
C ARG A 260 -19.75 2.61 -29.44
N LYS A 261 -19.16 1.49 -29.89
CA LYS A 261 -19.19 1.06 -31.30
C LYS A 261 -20.33 0.05 -31.52
N GLY A 262 -21.48 0.59 -31.94
CA GLY A 262 -22.69 -0.19 -32.18
C GLY A 262 -23.33 -0.72 -30.89
N ARG A 263 -23.80 -1.97 -30.89
CA ARG A 263 -24.55 -2.54 -29.75
C ARG A 263 -23.68 -3.28 -28.73
N ASN A 264 -22.62 -3.97 -29.19
CA ASN A 264 -21.89 -4.95 -28.39
C ASN A 264 -20.40 -4.61 -28.17
N GLN A 265 -19.83 -3.64 -28.90
CA GLN A 265 -18.44 -3.19 -28.70
C GLN A 265 -18.41 -1.84 -28.00
N ILE A 266 -17.46 -1.68 -27.08
CA ILE A 266 -17.08 -0.39 -26.50
C ILE A 266 -15.55 -0.25 -26.58
N LEU A 267 -15.09 0.99 -26.75
CA LEU A 267 -13.69 1.35 -26.69
C LEU A 267 -13.44 2.25 -25.49
N ILE A 268 -12.33 2.01 -24.80
CA ILE A 268 -11.93 2.77 -23.63
C ILE A 268 -10.47 3.19 -23.81
N THR A 269 -10.22 4.49 -23.84
CA THR A 269 -8.87 5.05 -24.04
C THR A 269 -8.34 5.57 -22.70
N PRO A 270 -7.41 4.87 -22.03
CA PRO A 270 -6.75 5.39 -20.83
C PRO A 270 -5.76 6.52 -21.17
N GLU A 271 -5.51 7.39 -20.19
CA GLU A 271 -4.57 8.51 -20.27
C GLU A 271 -4.04 8.81 -18.86
N LEU A 272 -2.90 8.20 -18.49
CA LEU A 272 -2.20 8.45 -17.23
C LEU A 272 -1.00 9.39 -17.46
N SER A 273 -0.95 10.51 -16.73
CA SER A 273 0.10 11.54 -16.87
C SER A 273 1.18 11.46 -15.78
N LEU A 274 1.39 10.28 -15.18
CA LEU A 274 2.45 10.05 -14.19
C LEU A 274 3.72 9.54 -14.88
N ASP A 275 4.85 9.57 -14.15
CA ASP A 275 6.11 9.01 -14.64
C ASP A 275 6.00 7.48 -14.72
N LYS A 276 5.95 6.95 -15.94
CA LYS A 276 5.82 5.51 -16.25
C LYS A 276 6.97 4.63 -15.75
N ASP A 277 8.12 5.22 -15.40
CA ASP A 277 9.29 4.48 -14.87
C ASP A 277 9.26 4.45 -13.32
N LEU A 278 8.20 5.01 -12.71
CA LEU A 278 7.90 5.04 -11.27
C LEU A 278 6.47 4.56 -10.95
N PHE A 279 5.53 4.73 -11.86
CA PHE A 279 4.12 4.39 -11.74
C PHE A 279 3.72 3.53 -12.96
N SER A 280 3.54 2.23 -12.73
CA SER A 280 3.31 1.24 -13.79
C SER A 280 2.43 0.06 -13.34
N GLU A 281 1.61 0.25 -12.31
CA GLU A 281 0.70 -0.80 -11.85
C GLU A 281 -0.45 -1.01 -12.84
N GLU A 282 -0.78 -2.27 -13.14
CA GLU A 282 -2.00 -2.57 -13.88
C GLU A 282 -3.21 -2.20 -13.02
N LEU A 283 -4.07 -1.33 -13.56
CA LEU A 283 -5.30 -0.93 -12.89
C LEU A 283 -6.42 -1.91 -13.24
N THR A 284 -7.34 -2.18 -12.30
CA THR A 284 -8.51 -3.01 -12.60
C THR A 284 -9.63 -2.13 -13.13
N MET A 285 -10.13 -2.43 -14.32
CA MET A 285 -11.36 -1.84 -14.84
C MET A 285 -12.56 -2.72 -14.51
N VAL A 286 -13.69 -2.10 -14.22
CA VAL A 286 -14.96 -2.77 -13.96
C VAL A 286 -16.04 -2.21 -14.87
N ILE A 287 -16.79 -3.11 -15.50
CA ILE A 287 -17.95 -2.79 -16.33
C ILE A 287 -19.16 -3.53 -15.79
N GLU A 288 -20.17 -2.78 -15.39
CA GLU A 288 -21.43 -3.28 -14.83
C GLU A 288 -22.52 -3.12 -15.90
N LYS A 289 -23.03 -4.24 -16.41
CA LYS A 289 -24.03 -4.33 -17.48
C LYS A 289 -24.88 -5.57 -17.25
N LYS A 290 -26.19 -5.51 -17.54
CA LYS A 290 -27.07 -6.69 -17.42
C LYS A 290 -26.71 -7.80 -18.40
N ASP A 291 -26.94 -9.05 -17.98
CA ASP A 291 -26.90 -10.25 -18.81
C ASP A 291 -25.57 -10.43 -19.58
N ILE A 292 -24.44 -10.38 -18.85
CA ILE A 292 -23.11 -10.68 -19.42
C ILE A 292 -22.89 -12.20 -19.38
N ASN A 293 -23.15 -12.85 -20.52
CA ASN A 293 -22.84 -14.27 -20.72
C ASN A 293 -21.44 -14.51 -21.35
N LYS A 294 -20.84 -13.47 -21.93
CA LYS A 294 -19.50 -13.48 -22.53
C LYS A 294 -18.93 -12.06 -22.51
N ALA A 295 -17.61 -11.96 -22.46
CA ALA A 295 -16.87 -10.78 -22.88
C ALA A 295 -15.50 -11.20 -23.43
N THR A 296 -14.92 -10.39 -24.31
CA THR A 296 -13.52 -10.45 -24.73
C THR A 296 -12.93 -9.04 -24.68
N VAL A 297 -11.73 -8.93 -24.13
CA VAL A 297 -11.03 -7.65 -23.94
C VAL A 297 -9.65 -7.75 -24.60
N GLU A 298 -9.27 -6.73 -25.35
CA GLU A 298 -7.93 -6.59 -25.95
C GLU A 298 -7.35 -5.19 -25.64
N GLN A 299 -6.04 -5.12 -25.39
CA GLN A 299 -5.28 -3.87 -25.36
C GLN A 299 -3.90 -4.11 -25.99
N ASP A 300 -3.41 -3.16 -26.79
CA ASP A 300 -2.07 -3.22 -27.41
C ASP A 300 -1.77 -4.53 -28.17
N GLY A 301 -2.78 -5.11 -28.84
CA GLY A 301 -2.66 -6.38 -29.58
C GLY A 301 -2.60 -7.63 -28.69
N LYS A 302 -2.98 -7.53 -27.41
CA LYS A 302 -3.00 -8.64 -26.44
C LYS A 302 -4.40 -8.82 -25.86
N GLN A 303 -4.93 -10.04 -25.95
CA GLN A 303 -6.14 -10.40 -25.22
C GLN A 303 -5.86 -10.41 -23.72
N LEU A 304 -6.66 -9.66 -22.94
CA LEU A 304 -6.52 -9.55 -21.49
C LEU A 304 -7.32 -10.66 -20.78
N GLN A 305 -6.93 -11.01 -19.55
CA GLN A 305 -7.71 -11.93 -18.72
C GLN A 305 -8.98 -11.23 -18.20
N VAL A 306 -10.14 -11.83 -18.44
CA VAL A 306 -11.45 -11.28 -18.07
C VAL A 306 -12.12 -12.16 -17.03
N ASN A 307 -12.54 -11.55 -15.93
CA ASN A 307 -13.39 -12.16 -14.92
C ASN A 307 -14.84 -11.74 -15.18
N ILE A 308 -15.76 -12.71 -15.25
CA ILE A 308 -17.16 -12.50 -15.61
C ILE A 308 -18.08 -13.02 -14.50
N SER A 309 -19.04 -12.20 -14.09
CA SER A 309 -20.25 -12.63 -13.41
C SER A 309 -21.48 -12.03 -14.11
N LEU A 310 -22.68 -12.54 -13.78
CA LEU A 310 -23.94 -12.28 -14.49
C LEU A 310 -24.20 -10.81 -14.86
N ASN A 311 -23.78 -9.87 -14.01
CA ASN A 311 -23.98 -8.42 -14.21
C ASN A 311 -22.67 -7.60 -14.16
N LYS A 312 -21.49 -8.23 -14.09
CA LYS A 312 -20.21 -7.54 -13.91
C LYS A 312 -19.07 -8.22 -14.68
N VAL A 313 -18.30 -7.42 -15.43
CA VAL A 313 -17.00 -7.78 -15.98
C VAL A 313 -15.92 -7.01 -15.24
N PHE A 314 -14.78 -7.63 -14.99
CA PHE A 314 -13.57 -6.91 -14.61
C PHE A 314 -12.29 -7.55 -15.17
N PHE A 315 -11.29 -6.71 -15.44
CA PHE A 315 -10.00 -7.09 -16.02
C PHE A 315 -8.94 -6.07 -15.60
N ASP A 316 -7.68 -6.49 -15.58
CA ASP A 316 -6.55 -5.59 -15.32
C ASP A 316 -6.00 -5.07 -16.66
N PHE A 317 -5.61 -3.80 -16.72
CA PHE A 317 -5.15 -3.13 -17.94
C PHE A 317 -3.94 -2.21 -17.69
N ASN A 318 -3.18 -1.94 -18.74
CA ASN A 318 -2.04 -1.02 -18.70
C ASN A 318 -2.53 0.44 -18.74
N PRO A 319 -2.30 1.26 -17.69
CA PRO A 319 -2.77 2.65 -17.65
C PRO A 319 -2.02 3.59 -18.60
N HIS A 320 -0.84 3.18 -19.10
CA HIS A 320 -0.08 3.86 -20.15
C HIS A 320 -0.25 3.22 -21.54
N GLY A 321 -1.13 2.21 -21.64
CA GLY A 321 -1.38 1.47 -22.88
C GLY A 321 -2.29 2.20 -23.86
N GLY A 322 -2.47 1.60 -25.04
CA GLY A 322 -3.40 2.09 -26.05
C GLY A 322 -4.86 1.84 -25.72
N ILE A 323 -5.70 1.92 -26.76
CA ILE A 323 -7.15 1.68 -26.66
C ILE A 323 -7.41 0.26 -26.16
N ILE A 324 -8.30 0.15 -25.19
CA ILE A 324 -8.88 -1.10 -24.72
C ILE A 324 -10.15 -1.35 -25.53
N GLU A 325 -10.20 -2.45 -26.26
CA GLU A 325 -11.39 -2.89 -26.98
C GLU A 325 -12.14 -3.94 -26.15
N VAL A 326 -13.42 -3.72 -25.86
CA VAL A 326 -14.27 -4.68 -25.14
C VAL A 326 -15.46 -5.06 -26.00
N SER A 327 -15.67 -6.36 -26.19
CA SER A 327 -16.83 -6.91 -26.93
C SER A 327 -17.61 -7.90 -26.06
N PHE A 328 -18.94 -7.84 -26.12
CA PHE A 328 -19.90 -8.68 -25.38
C PHE A 328 -20.63 -9.67 -26.30
#